data_AF-A0A930J578-F1
#
_entry.id   AF-A0A930J578-F1
#
_cell.length_a   1.000
_cell.length_b   1.000
_cell.length_c   1.000
_cell.angle_alpha   90.00
_cell.angle_beta   90.00
_cell.angle_gamma   90.00
#
_symmetry.space_group_name_H-M   'P 1'
#
loop_
_entity.id
_entity.type
_entity.pdbx_description
1 polymer ?
#
loop_
_entity_poly.entity_id
_entity_poly.type
_entity_poly.pdbx_seq_one_letter_code
_entity_poly.pdbx_strand_id
1 'polypeptide(L)'
;MMHNSLIDNSSDTLSMQTYLKRCILAEDIDKIQIATGYWDIPGMSLVIDELTSFLSRESTSLELLIGKDHYVYASLLANPKYKDANYPYDFIRTDIHKIEIIEKYKSVINLLLTYCESGKIQIRFYTKNADNKEEFLHSKCYIFFGTSNSFGIIGSSNFTQKGLSGNSELNYLETDPVRITARSVPGSV
;
A
#
# COMPACT_ATOMS: atom_id res chain seq x y z
N MET A 1 -2.40 16.94 16.54
CA MET A 1 -3.49 15.98 16.22
C MET A 1 -3.71 16.04 14.71
N MET A 2 -3.93 14.90 14.04
CA MET A 2 -4.31 14.91 12.62
C MET A 2 -5.79 15.27 12.49
N HIS A 3 -6.16 15.92 11.39
CA HIS A 3 -7.54 16.29 11.08
C HIS A 3 -7.89 15.82 9.67
N ASN A 4 -9.18 15.66 9.40
CA ASN A 4 -9.63 15.27 8.06
C ASN A 4 -9.08 16.26 7.02
N SER A 5 -8.45 15.71 5.98
CA SER A 5 -7.65 16.48 5.03
C SER A 5 -7.73 15.87 3.64
N LEU A 6 -7.59 16.70 2.61
CA LEU A 6 -7.29 16.25 1.26
C LEU A 6 -5.77 16.18 1.07
N ILE A 7 -5.33 15.14 0.36
CA ILE A 7 -3.93 14.82 0.10
C ILE A 7 -3.79 14.62 -1.41
N ASP A 8 -3.07 15.51 -2.07
CA ASP A 8 -3.04 15.60 -3.55
C ASP A 8 -1.64 15.57 -4.16
N ASN A 9 -0.60 15.43 -3.34
CA ASN A 9 0.81 15.53 -3.73
C ASN A 9 1.22 16.90 -4.30
N SER A 10 0.45 17.97 -4.04
CA SER A 10 0.78 19.33 -4.50
C SER A 10 1.99 19.95 -3.79
N SER A 11 2.34 19.45 -2.61
CA SER A 11 3.50 19.88 -1.81
C SER A 11 3.96 18.74 -0.90
N ASP A 12 5.17 18.85 -0.34
CA ASP A 12 5.69 17.88 0.63
C ASP A 12 4.74 17.69 1.82
N THR A 13 4.13 18.77 2.30
CA THR A 13 3.18 18.74 3.43
C THR A 13 1.84 18.11 3.09
N LEU A 14 1.45 18.12 1.80
CA LEU A 14 0.21 17.53 1.27
C LEU A 14 0.48 16.26 0.45
N SER A 15 1.65 15.65 0.63
CA SER A 15 2.01 14.41 -0.05
C SER A 15 1.51 13.17 0.70
N MET A 16 1.15 12.16 -0.07
CA MET A 16 0.77 10.86 0.47
C MET A 16 1.93 10.24 1.25
N GLN A 17 3.18 10.41 0.81
CA GLN A 17 4.36 10.02 1.57
C GLN A 17 4.35 10.61 2.99
N THR A 18 4.16 11.92 3.14
CA THR A 18 4.16 12.60 4.45
C THR A 18 3.04 12.08 5.34
N TYR A 19 1.83 11.90 4.80
CA TYR A 19 0.71 11.40 5.58
C TYR A 19 0.86 9.93 5.97
N LEU A 20 1.42 9.08 5.11
CA LEU A 20 1.76 7.70 5.48
C LEU A 20 2.73 7.67 6.65
N LYS A 21 3.83 8.44 6.61
CA LYS A 21 4.80 8.51 7.71
C LYS A 21 4.14 8.90 9.03
N ARG A 22 3.27 9.93 9.00
CA ARG A 22 2.53 10.41 10.17
C ARG A 22 1.57 9.36 10.73
N CYS A 23 0.87 8.62 9.87
CA CYS A 23 -0.06 7.59 10.32
C CYS A 23 0.66 6.35 10.87
N ILE A 24 1.76 5.92 10.24
CA ILE A 24 2.57 4.77 10.70
C ILE A 24 3.16 5.04 12.10
N LEU A 25 3.63 6.26 12.33
CA LEU A 25 4.25 6.68 13.60
C LEU A 25 3.27 7.19 14.65
N ALA A 26 1.97 7.22 14.35
CA ALA A 26 1.00 7.67 15.33
C ALA A 26 1.02 6.75 16.56
N GLU A 27 0.81 7.34 17.74
CA GLU A 27 0.74 6.60 18.99
C GLU A 27 -0.34 5.52 18.90
N ASP A 28 -0.12 4.39 19.58
CA ASP A 28 -1.03 3.25 19.70
C ASP A 28 -1.42 2.47 18.43
N ILE A 29 -0.96 2.89 17.24
CA ILE A 29 -1.16 2.12 16.01
C ILE A 29 -0.46 0.77 16.14
N ASP A 30 -1.17 -0.33 15.94
CA ASP A 30 -0.66 -1.70 16.06
C ASP A 30 -0.93 -2.56 14.82
N LYS A 31 -1.84 -2.13 13.93
CA LYS A 31 -2.15 -2.84 12.70
C LYS A 31 -2.32 -1.89 11.54
N ILE A 32 -1.67 -2.24 10.43
CA ILE A 32 -1.78 -1.52 9.16
C ILE A 32 -2.37 -2.47 8.12
N GLN A 33 -3.41 -2.03 7.41
CA GLN A 33 -3.97 -2.73 6.26
C GLN A 33 -3.90 -1.83 5.04
N ILE A 34 -3.32 -2.34 3.96
CA ILE A 34 -3.19 -1.61 2.69
C ILE A 34 -3.79 -2.45 1.58
N ALA A 35 -4.78 -1.90 0.89
CA ALA A 35 -5.28 -2.44 -0.36
C ALA A 35 -4.84 -1.51 -1.49
N THR A 36 -4.03 -2.00 -2.41
CA THR A 36 -3.47 -1.20 -3.51
C THR A 36 -3.60 -1.95 -4.84
N GLY A 37 -3.87 -1.22 -5.92
CA GLY A 37 -3.85 -1.80 -7.26
C GLY A 37 -2.43 -2.20 -7.68
N TYR A 38 -1.45 -1.38 -7.31
CA TYR A 38 -0.04 -1.60 -7.64
C TYR A 38 0.86 -1.36 -6.44
N TRP A 39 1.97 -2.08 -6.39
CA TRP A 39 2.99 -1.95 -5.36
C TRP A 39 4.38 -2.02 -6.00
N ASP A 40 5.31 -1.20 -5.53
CA ASP A 40 6.71 -1.28 -5.92
C ASP A 40 7.67 -1.02 -4.74
N ILE A 41 8.90 -1.55 -4.87
CA ILE A 41 9.97 -1.36 -3.89
C ILE A 41 10.33 0.13 -3.71
N PRO A 42 10.45 0.94 -4.78
CA PRO A 42 10.71 2.37 -4.63
C PRO A 42 9.70 3.10 -3.75
N GLY A 43 8.40 2.81 -3.85
CA GLY A 43 7.34 3.39 -3.04
C GLY A 43 7.45 3.02 -1.58
N MET A 44 7.65 1.74 -1.28
CA MET A 44 7.85 1.27 0.09
C MET A 44 9.12 1.86 0.72
N SER A 45 10.16 2.12 -0.08
CA SER A 45 11.41 2.74 0.39
C SER A 45 11.25 4.18 0.90
N LEU A 46 10.17 4.88 0.49
CA LEU A 46 9.88 6.24 0.93
C LEU A 46 9.46 6.32 2.40
N VAL A 47 8.99 5.19 2.97
CA VAL A 47 8.48 5.06 4.33
C VAL A 47 9.16 3.93 5.13
N ILE A 48 10.34 3.49 4.66
CA ILE A 48 11.03 2.30 5.21
C ILE A 48 11.44 2.47 6.67
N ASP A 49 11.87 3.67 7.06
CA ASP A 49 12.32 3.96 8.43
C ASP A 49 11.13 3.85 9.39
N GLU A 50 9.98 4.40 8.99
CA GLU A 50 8.74 4.33 9.76
C GLU A 50 8.20 2.91 9.86
N LEU A 51 8.20 2.15 8.77
CA LEU A 51 7.80 0.73 8.77
C LEU A 51 8.73 -0.13 9.63
N THR A 52 10.03 0.14 9.60
CA THR A 52 11.02 -0.56 10.45
C THR A 52 10.73 -0.31 11.92
N SER A 53 10.54 0.96 12.30
CA SER A 53 10.19 1.34 13.68
C SER A 53 8.83 0.76 14.11
N PHE A 54 7.87 0.67 13.20
CA PHE A 54 6.55 0.09 13.48
C PHE A 54 6.68 -1.41 13.77
N LEU A 55 7.31 -2.18 12.87
CA LEU A 55 7.39 -3.65 12.93
C LEU A 55 8.33 -4.19 14.01
N SER A 56 9.28 -3.39 14.48
CA SER A 56 10.19 -3.77 15.57
C SER A 56 9.46 -3.94 16.92
N ARG A 57 8.24 -3.41 17.07
CA ARG A 57 7.42 -3.59 18.27
C ARG A 57 6.74 -4.96 18.24
N GLU A 58 6.65 -5.63 19.39
CA GLU A 58 6.15 -7.01 19.53
C GLU A 58 4.78 -7.24 18.87
N SER A 59 3.75 -6.49 19.28
CA SER A 59 2.37 -6.70 18.86
C SER A 59 1.98 -5.83 17.66
N THR A 60 2.71 -5.95 16.55
CA THR A 60 2.40 -5.17 15.33
C THR A 60 2.24 -6.05 14.09
N SER A 61 1.39 -5.60 13.16
CA SER A 61 1.17 -6.31 11.89
C SER A 61 0.91 -5.37 10.71
N LEU A 62 1.37 -5.78 9.53
CA LEU A 62 1.13 -5.14 8.25
C LEU A 62 0.53 -6.15 7.28
N GLU A 63 -0.68 -5.88 6.79
CA GLU A 63 -1.35 -6.67 5.76
C GLU A 63 -1.41 -5.87 4.45
N LEU A 64 -0.88 -6.44 3.38
CA LEU A 64 -0.83 -5.83 2.06
C LEU A 64 -1.59 -6.70 1.05
N LEU A 65 -2.69 -6.15 0.54
CA LEU A 65 -3.49 -6.73 -0.54
C LEU A 65 -3.15 -6.02 -1.85
N ILE A 66 -2.54 -6.75 -2.79
CA ILE A 66 -2.08 -6.23 -4.07
C ILE A 66 -3.00 -6.74 -5.19
N GLY A 67 -3.60 -5.81 -5.91
CA GLY A 67 -4.41 -6.10 -7.09
C GLY A 67 -3.59 -6.32 -8.37
N LYS A 68 -4.31 -6.57 -9.46
CA LYS A 68 -3.77 -6.71 -10.82
C LYS A 68 -4.66 -5.94 -11.78
N ASP A 69 -4.13 -4.92 -12.43
CA ASP A 69 -4.89 -4.17 -13.44
C ASP A 69 -5.13 -4.98 -14.72
N HIS A 70 -6.17 -4.60 -15.45
CA HIS A 70 -6.48 -5.12 -16.75
C HIS A 70 -5.45 -4.55 -17.73
N TYR A 71 -4.51 -5.38 -18.18
CA TYR A 71 -3.56 -5.05 -19.25
C TYR A 71 -4.27 -4.92 -20.61
N VAL A 72 -5.30 -4.08 -20.71
CA VAL A 72 -5.96 -3.74 -21.98
C VAL A 72 -4.96 -3.07 -22.94
N TYR A 73 -3.87 -2.50 -22.41
CA TYR A 73 -2.88 -1.76 -23.19
C TYR A 73 -1.63 -2.55 -23.57
N ALA A 74 -1.36 -3.73 -22.98
CA ALA A 74 -0.13 -4.45 -23.28
C ALA A 74 -0.06 -4.94 -24.74
N SER A 75 -1.21 -5.34 -25.30
CA SER A 75 -1.33 -5.75 -26.71
C SER A 75 -1.18 -4.57 -27.69
N LEU A 76 -1.33 -3.33 -27.22
CA LEU A 76 -1.19 -2.11 -28.03
C LEU A 76 0.23 -1.52 -27.97
N LEU A 77 1.10 -2.02 -27.08
CA LEU A 77 2.48 -1.55 -26.94
C LEU A 77 3.40 -2.29 -27.91
N ALA A 78 4.21 -1.54 -28.68
CA ALA A 78 5.22 -2.12 -29.58
C ALA A 78 6.23 -3.02 -28.83
N ASN A 79 6.55 -2.66 -27.58
CA ASN A 79 7.39 -3.45 -26.68
C ASN A 79 6.72 -3.55 -25.30
N PRO A 80 5.81 -4.52 -25.08
CA PRO A 80 5.13 -4.66 -23.81
C PRO A 80 6.13 -5.05 -22.71
N LYS A 81 6.14 -4.29 -21.60
CA LYS A 81 7.07 -4.50 -20.46
C LYS A 81 7.03 -5.92 -19.89
N TYR A 82 5.85 -6.54 -19.90
CA TYR A 82 5.55 -7.85 -19.31
C TYR A 82 5.04 -8.84 -20.37
N LYS A 83 5.58 -8.78 -21.58
CA LYS A 83 5.21 -9.68 -22.67
C LYS A 83 5.36 -11.14 -22.21
N ASP A 84 4.31 -11.94 -22.39
CA ASP A 84 4.24 -13.37 -22.03
C ASP A 84 4.48 -13.70 -20.54
N ALA A 85 4.36 -12.72 -19.64
CA ALA A 85 4.61 -12.87 -18.21
C ALA A 85 3.39 -13.40 -17.43
N ASN A 86 3.61 -14.26 -16.44
CA ASN A 86 2.60 -14.72 -15.50
C ASN A 86 2.60 -13.87 -14.22
N TYR A 87 1.45 -13.28 -13.91
CA TYR A 87 1.24 -12.54 -12.67
C TYR A 87 1.02 -13.49 -11.47
N PRO A 88 1.52 -13.19 -10.26
CA PRO A 88 2.31 -12.01 -9.88
C PRO A 88 3.83 -12.17 -10.07
N TYR A 89 4.32 -13.41 -10.13
CA TYR A 89 5.75 -13.71 -9.98
C TYR A 89 6.63 -13.07 -11.05
N ASP A 90 6.28 -13.23 -12.33
CA ASP A 90 7.11 -12.71 -13.42
C ASP A 90 7.13 -11.18 -13.43
N PHE A 91 6.04 -10.53 -13.00
CA PHE A 91 5.92 -9.08 -12.91
C PHE A 91 6.87 -8.52 -11.86
N ILE A 92 6.80 -9.08 -10.65
CA ILE A 92 7.68 -8.70 -9.54
C ILE A 92 9.13 -8.93 -9.94
N ARG A 93 9.45 -10.10 -10.52
CA ARG A 93 10.80 -10.43 -10.97
C ARG A 93 11.32 -9.44 -12.03
N THR A 94 10.51 -9.14 -13.04
CA THR A 94 10.86 -8.15 -14.08
C THR A 94 11.11 -6.77 -13.49
N ASP A 95 10.31 -6.35 -12.51
CA ASP A 95 10.47 -5.05 -11.86
C ASP A 95 11.73 -5.00 -11.00
N ILE A 96 12.00 -6.04 -10.21
CA ILE A 96 13.22 -6.15 -9.40
C ILE A 96 14.48 -6.11 -10.28
N HIS A 97 14.50 -6.83 -11.41
CA HIS A 97 15.67 -6.84 -12.30
C HIS A 97 16.01 -5.49 -12.94
N LYS A 98 15.03 -4.58 -13.03
CA LYS A 98 15.20 -3.25 -13.62
C LYS A 98 15.53 -2.18 -12.59
N ILE A 99 15.53 -2.52 -11.31
CA ILE A 99 15.83 -1.60 -10.22
C ILE A 99 17.35 -1.53 -10.03
N GLU A 100 17.91 -0.32 -10.06
CA GLU A 100 19.27 -0.07 -9.61
C GLU A 100 19.33 -0.29 -8.09
N ILE A 101 20.18 -1.21 -7.65
CA ILE A 101 20.22 -1.62 -6.23
C ILE A 101 20.93 -0.53 -5.42
N ILE A 102 20.15 0.40 -4.88
CA ILE A 102 20.58 1.33 -3.84
C ILE A 102 20.32 0.76 -2.44
N GLU A 103 21.06 1.24 -1.44
CA GLU A 103 20.95 0.75 -0.05
C GLU A 103 19.51 0.75 0.49
N LYS A 104 18.74 1.80 0.21
CA LYS A 104 17.32 1.86 0.65
C LYS A 104 16.46 0.73 0.11
N TYR A 105 16.71 0.25 -1.11
CA TYR A 105 15.94 -0.87 -1.67
C TYR A 105 16.34 -2.20 -1.06
N LYS A 106 17.63 -2.37 -0.70
CA LYS A 106 18.07 -3.52 0.10
C LYS A 106 17.38 -3.54 1.46
N SER A 107 17.21 -2.40 2.12
CA SER A 107 16.48 -2.31 3.39
C SER A 107 15.03 -2.75 3.26
N VAL A 108 14.33 -2.36 2.19
CA VAL A 108 12.96 -2.85 1.91
C VAL A 108 12.95 -4.37 1.74
N ILE A 109 13.86 -4.92 0.95
CA ILE A 109 13.94 -6.37 0.71
C ILE A 109 14.21 -7.12 2.03
N ASN A 110 15.15 -6.64 2.84
CA ASN A 110 15.47 -7.25 4.13
C ASN A 110 14.28 -7.20 5.09
N LEU A 111 13.59 -6.05 5.17
CA LEU A 111 12.38 -5.89 5.97
C LEU A 111 11.31 -6.91 5.56
N LEU A 112 11.09 -7.07 4.25
CA LEU A 112 10.13 -8.04 3.72
C LEU A 112 10.55 -9.48 4.07
N LEU A 113 11.81 -9.86 3.86
CA LEU A 113 12.30 -11.20 4.19
C LEU A 113 12.12 -11.51 5.68
N THR A 114 12.57 -10.62 6.55
CA THR A 114 12.48 -10.80 8.01
C THR A 114 11.04 -10.91 8.49
N TYR A 115 10.18 -9.97 8.10
CA TYR A 115 8.86 -9.88 8.70
C TYR A 115 7.79 -10.73 8.01
N CYS A 116 7.97 -11.11 6.74
CA CYS A 116 7.15 -12.15 6.13
C CYS A 116 7.40 -13.52 6.78
N GLU A 117 8.67 -13.87 7.06
CA GLU A 117 9.01 -15.12 7.76
C GLU A 117 8.40 -15.17 9.17
N SER A 118 8.42 -14.04 9.89
CA SER A 118 7.78 -13.94 11.21
C SER A 118 6.25 -13.92 11.20
N GLY A 119 5.61 -13.72 10.03
CA GLY A 119 4.17 -13.54 9.88
C GLY A 119 3.63 -12.14 10.21
N LYS A 120 4.48 -11.20 10.65
CA LYS A 120 4.11 -9.80 10.91
C LYS A 120 3.76 -9.02 9.63
N ILE A 121 4.42 -9.32 8.51
CA ILE A 121 3.99 -8.86 7.19
C ILE A 121 3.24 -9.99 6.50
N GLN A 122 2.03 -9.73 6.04
CA GLN A 122 1.25 -10.65 5.22
C GLN A 122 0.93 -10.01 3.87
N ILE A 123 1.40 -10.63 2.79
CA ILE A 123 1.16 -10.14 1.43
C ILE A 123 0.23 -11.11 0.72
N ARG A 124 -0.86 -10.59 0.14
CA ARG A 124 -1.83 -11.36 -0.64
C ARG A 124 -2.03 -10.70 -1.99
N PHE A 125 -2.19 -11.52 -3.02
CA PHE A 125 -2.49 -11.07 -4.38
C PHE A 125 -3.95 -11.35 -4.70
N TYR A 126 -4.71 -10.33 -5.07
CA TYR A 126 -6.09 -10.46 -5.47
C TYR A 126 -6.18 -10.61 -6.99
N THR A 127 -6.43 -11.84 -7.45
CA THR A 127 -6.53 -12.18 -8.88
C THR A 127 -7.85 -12.84 -9.24
N LYS A 128 -8.56 -13.40 -8.26
CA LYS A 128 -9.80 -14.14 -8.45
C LYS A 128 -10.78 -13.86 -7.31
N ASN A 129 -12.06 -13.88 -7.64
CA ASN A 129 -13.13 -13.78 -6.66
C ASN A 129 -13.50 -15.15 -6.06
N ALA A 130 -14.53 -15.17 -5.21
CA ALA A 130 -14.99 -16.37 -4.51
C ALA A 130 -15.42 -17.52 -5.46
N ASP A 131 -15.83 -17.19 -6.69
CA ASP A 131 -16.21 -18.17 -7.73
C ASP A 131 -15.00 -18.63 -8.58
N ASN A 132 -13.76 -18.31 -8.17
CA ASN A 132 -12.54 -18.55 -8.95
C ASN A 132 -12.50 -17.85 -10.32
N LYS A 133 -13.35 -16.84 -10.55
CA LYS A 133 -13.32 -16.03 -11.77
C LYS A 133 -12.30 -14.92 -11.61
N GLU A 134 -11.61 -14.58 -12.70
CA GLU A 134 -10.68 -13.45 -12.70
C GLU A 134 -11.43 -12.17 -12.32
N GLU A 135 -10.93 -11.49 -11.30
CA GLU A 135 -11.51 -10.25 -10.79
C GLU A 135 -10.39 -9.29 -10.43
N PHE A 136 -10.64 -8.02 -10.72
CA PHE A 136 -9.68 -6.94 -10.58
C PHE A 136 -9.92 -6.16 -9.29
N LEU A 137 -8.86 -5.98 -8.52
CA LEU A 137 -8.83 -5.03 -7.41
C LEU A 137 -8.07 -3.76 -7.83
N HIS A 138 -8.76 -2.63 -7.87
CA HIS A 138 -8.16 -1.32 -8.08
C HIS A 138 -8.26 -0.37 -6.90
N SER A 139 -8.72 -0.84 -5.74
CA SER A 139 -8.82 0.01 -4.55
C SER A 139 -7.45 0.60 -4.20
N LYS A 140 -7.46 1.81 -3.67
CA LYS A 140 -6.33 2.39 -2.94
C LYS A 140 -6.85 2.85 -1.58
N CYS A 141 -6.57 2.04 -0.59
CA CYS A 141 -7.06 2.24 0.77
C CYS A 141 -5.95 1.85 1.75
N TYR A 142 -5.71 2.71 2.72
CA TYR A 142 -4.71 2.55 3.77
C TYR A 142 -5.42 2.75 5.10
N ILE A 143 -5.41 1.73 5.95
CA ILE A 143 -6.07 1.77 7.25
C ILE A 143 -5.03 1.50 8.32
N PHE A 144 -5.04 2.35 9.34
CA PHE A 144 -4.16 2.30 10.51
C PHE A 144 -5.05 2.13 11.72
N PHE A 145 -4.96 0.99 12.38
CA PHE A 145 -5.71 0.67 13.58
C PHE A 145 -4.82 0.86 14.80
N GLY A 146 -5.39 1.46 15.82
CA GLY A 146 -4.85 1.58 17.16
C GLY A 146 -5.98 1.57 18.16
N THR A 147 -5.64 1.48 19.44
CA THR A 147 -6.62 1.34 20.52
C THR A 147 -7.40 2.62 20.80
N SER A 148 -6.75 3.78 20.72
CA SER A 148 -7.39 5.09 20.93
C SER A 148 -7.49 5.88 19.63
N ASN A 149 -6.59 5.63 18.68
CA ASN A 149 -6.56 6.32 17.39
C ASN A 149 -6.73 5.34 16.24
N SER A 150 -7.41 5.77 15.19
CA SER A 150 -7.42 5.05 13.91
C SER A 150 -7.46 6.06 12.78
N PHE A 151 -6.80 5.73 11.68
CA PHE A 151 -6.72 6.59 10.49
C PHE A 151 -7.07 5.80 9.24
N GLY A 152 -7.81 6.41 8.33
CA GLY A 152 -8.14 5.85 7.04
C GLY A 152 -7.75 6.82 5.93
N ILE A 153 -7.01 6.37 4.93
CA ILE A 153 -6.75 7.14 3.72
C ILE A 153 -7.35 6.38 2.54
N ILE A 154 -8.22 7.03 1.79
CA ILE A 154 -8.86 6.49 0.59
C ILE A 154 -8.68 7.47 -0.57
N GLY A 155 -8.37 6.96 -1.76
CA GLY A 155 -8.18 7.82 -2.92
C GLY A 155 -7.63 7.12 -4.14
N SER A 156 -6.76 7.82 -4.88
CA SER A 156 -6.18 7.37 -6.15
C SER A 156 -4.75 6.86 -6.04
N SER A 157 -4.02 7.18 -4.96
CA SER A 157 -2.60 6.86 -4.78
C SER A 157 -2.35 5.37 -4.59
N ASN A 158 -1.69 4.70 -5.54
CA ASN A 158 -1.14 3.36 -5.32
C ASN A 158 0.08 3.42 -4.38
N PHE A 159 0.43 2.29 -3.75
CA PHE A 159 1.64 2.17 -2.92
C PHE A 159 2.89 2.00 -3.80
N THR A 160 3.14 3.00 -4.65
CA THR A 160 4.27 3.08 -5.58
C THR A 160 4.97 4.43 -5.42
N GLN A 161 6.23 4.55 -5.82
CA GLN A 161 6.95 5.84 -5.72
C GLN A 161 6.17 6.98 -6.38
N LYS A 162 5.62 6.74 -7.58
CA LYS A 162 4.83 7.74 -8.31
C LYS A 162 3.53 8.07 -7.60
N GLY A 163 2.81 7.09 -7.06
CA GLY A 163 1.56 7.34 -6.33
C GLY A 163 1.77 8.13 -5.03
N LEU A 164 2.95 8.00 -4.42
CA LEU A 164 3.24 8.61 -3.12
C LEU A 164 3.84 10.03 -3.20
N SER A 165 4.58 10.36 -4.26
CA SER A 165 5.27 11.66 -4.36
C SER A 165 5.48 12.20 -5.78
N GLY A 166 5.00 11.53 -6.83
CA GLY A 166 5.27 11.92 -8.23
C GLY A 166 4.05 12.39 -9.01
N ASN A 167 2.95 11.65 -8.94
CA ASN A 167 1.73 11.95 -9.66
C ASN A 167 0.88 12.97 -8.90
N SER A 168 0.10 13.76 -9.64
CA SER A 168 -1.09 14.41 -9.08
C SER A 168 -2.11 13.34 -8.73
N GLU A 169 -2.47 13.26 -7.46
CA GLU A 169 -3.40 12.28 -6.92
C GLU A 169 -4.50 13.04 -6.15
N LEU A 170 -5.53 12.34 -5.69
CA LEU A 170 -6.49 12.90 -4.75
C LEU A 170 -6.90 11.82 -3.76
N ASN A 171 -6.59 12.07 -2.50
CA ASN A 171 -6.92 11.18 -1.39
C ASN A 171 -7.56 11.97 -0.25
N TYR A 172 -8.38 11.30 0.54
CA TYR A 172 -9.01 11.83 1.74
C TYR A 172 -8.52 11.06 2.95
N LEU A 173 -8.08 11.80 3.97
CA LEU A 173 -7.82 11.29 5.31
C LEU A 173 -9.08 11.40 6.17
N GLU A 174 -9.53 10.27 6.70
CA GLU A 174 -10.49 10.17 7.80
C GLU A 174 -9.73 9.94 9.11
N THR A 175 -10.14 10.65 10.16
CA THR A 175 -9.55 10.60 11.50
C THR A 175 -10.55 10.22 12.59
N ASP A 176 -11.83 10.04 12.24
CA ASP A 176 -12.86 9.51 13.15
C ASP A 176 -12.76 7.96 13.25
N PRO A 177 -12.33 7.41 14.40
CA PRO A 177 -12.18 5.97 14.57
C PRO A 177 -13.49 5.19 14.41
N VAL A 178 -14.64 5.81 14.72
CA VAL A 178 -15.96 5.17 14.63
C VAL A 178 -16.28 4.85 13.18
N ARG A 179 -15.95 5.76 12.25
CA ARG A 179 -16.15 5.55 10.80
C ARG A 179 -15.19 4.51 10.25
N ILE A 180 -13.94 4.54 10.71
CA ILE A 180 -12.86 3.68 10.20
C ILE A 180 -13.04 2.23 10.62
N THR A 181 -13.48 2.01 11.87
CA THR A 181 -13.65 0.67 12.45
C THR A 181 -15.06 0.12 12.28
N ALA A 182 -15.95 0.87 11.61
CA ALA A 182 -17.32 0.47 11.36
C ALA A 182 -17.37 -0.88 10.63
N ARG A 183 -18.25 -1.76 11.11
CA ARG A 183 -18.55 -3.03 10.45
C ARG A 183 -19.87 -2.88 9.70
N SER A 184 -19.91 -3.42 8.49
CA SER A 184 -21.17 -3.50 7.74
C SER A 184 -22.20 -4.28 8.54
N VAL A 185 -23.29 -3.61 8.92
CA VAL A 185 -24.50 -4.23 9.46
C VAL A 185 -25.66 -3.99 8.49
N PRO A 186 -26.49 -5.01 8.19
CA PRO A 186 -27.62 -4.86 7.28
C PRO A 186 -28.50 -3.68 7.66
N GLY A 187 -28.74 -2.75 6.72
CA GLY A 187 -29.58 -1.57 6.94
C GLY A 187 -28.84 -0.31 7.42
N SER A 188 -27.51 -0.32 7.47
CA SER A 188 -26.74 0.92 7.63
C SER A 188 -26.85 1.76 6.35
N VAL A 189 -27.51 2.90 6.42
CA VAL A 189 -27.54 3.96 5.40
C VAL A 189 -26.47 5.01 5.72
#